data_AF-A0A1C6RQD9-F1
#
_entry.id   AF-A0A1C6RQD9-F1
#
_cell.length_a   1.000
_cell.length_b   1.000
_cell.length_c   1.000
_cell.angle_alpha   90.00
_cell.angle_beta   90.00
_cell.angle_gamma   90.00
#
_symmetry.space_group_name_H-M   'P 1'
#
loop_
_entity.id
_entity.type
_entity.pdbx_description
1 polymer ?
#
loop_
_entity_poly.entity_id
_entity_poly.type
_entity_poly.pdbx_seq_one_letter_code
_entity_poly.pdbx_strand_id
1 'polypeptide(L)'
;MVAGDPCYLFSSSRGPLQPPDAAGTAAQTGGVGGADVPGDLAARQAALVAALVAGADPPPGFDLRRFGAAREALLRKRAGEVARHWPLLAAGLGHAWPATFVRWAATRPTRGGLRDGWDLARELRAGDGLPALAVGELASREAAHRYDGEQSPRPRRLPAVVRVGDAVAVQLAGRVRLLGTRR
;
A
#
# COMPACT_ATOMS: atom_id res chain seq x y z
N MET A 1 27.80 -0.10 27.43
CA MET A 1 26.76 0.94 27.29
C MET A 1 27.16 1.81 26.11
N VAL A 2 26.75 1.42 24.90
CA VAL A 2 27.02 2.11 23.64
C VAL A 2 25.74 2.01 22.81
N ALA A 3 25.42 3.12 22.15
CA ALA A 3 24.22 3.38 21.37
C ALA A 3 23.98 2.33 20.27
N GLY A 4 22.73 1.88 20.16
CA GLY A 4 22.24 1.12 19.03
C GLY A 4 21.49 2.05 18.07
N ASP A 5 22.18 2.49 17.02
CA ASP A 5 21.58 3.06 15.82
C ASP A 5 20.71 2.01 15.11
N PRO A 6 19.49 2.34 14.67
CA PRO A 6 18.87 1.63 13.56
C PRO A 6 19.16 2.38 12.26
N CYS A 7 20.29 2.04 11.65
CA CYS A 7 20.54 2.25 10.23
C CYS A 7 19.54 1.43 9.39
N TYR A 8 18.42 2.02 9.00
CA TYR A 8 17.63 1.56 7.85
C TYR A 8 17.84 2.53 6.68
N LEU A 9 19.00 2.40 6.04
CA LEU A 9 19.22 2.85 4.67
C LEU A 9 18.66 1.78 3.72
N PHE A 10 17.36 1.84 3.42
CA PHE A 10 16.85 1.22 2.19
C PHE A 10 16.97 2.25 1.07
N SER A 11 18.14 2.25 0.43
CA SER A 11 18.45 3.07 -0.73
C SER A 11 17.72 2.49 -1.95
N SER A 12 16.60 3.10 -2.35
CA SER A 12 16.02 2.90 -3.68
C SER A 12 16.46 4.06 -4.56
N SER A 13 17.66 3.95 -5.12
CA SER A 13 18.13 4.77 -6.22
C SER A 13 17.44 4.34 -7.51
N ARG A 14 16.31 4.97 -7.84
CA ARG A 14 15.85 5.11 -9.23
C ARG A 14 15.46 6.56 -9.43
N GLY A 15 16.39 7.32 -10.00
CA GLY A 15 16.11 8.65 -10.53
C GLY A 15 15.07 8.57 -11.65
N PRO A 16 14.37 9.68 -11.95
CA PRO A 16 13.39 9.72 -13.02
C PRO A 16 14.06 9.49 -14.38
N LEU A 17 13.45 8.63 -15.19
CA LEU A 17 13.75 8.47 -16.62
C LEU A 17 13.44 9.78 -17.34
N GLN A 18 14.46 10.41 -17.90
CA GLN A 18 14.33 11.53 -18.82
C GLN A 18 14.03 11.01 -20.24
N PRO A 19 13.09 11.59 -20.99
CA PRO A 19 12.83 11.19 -22.37
C PRO A 19 13.98 11.65 -23.30
N PRO A 20 14.32 10.88 -24.34
CA PRO A 20 15.29 11.32 -25.34
C PRO A 20 14.67 12.35 -26.29
N ASP A 21 15.37 13.47 -26.48
CA ASP A 21 15.04 14.50 -27.45
C ASP A 21 15.02 13.96 -28.88
N ALA A 22 14.00 14.37 -29.63
CA ALA A 22 13.83 14.06 -31.04
C ALA A 22 14.56 15.10 -31.90
N ALA A 23 15.48 14.65 -32.76
CA ALA A 23 15.75 15.21 -34.09
C ALA A 23 16.77 14.35 -34.85
N GLY A 24 16.46 13.98 -36.09
CA GLY A 24 17.47 13.46 -37.02
C GLY A 24 16.96 12.48 -38.07
N THR A 25 16.22 12.98 -39.05
CA THR A 25 15.72 12.28 -40.25
C THR A 25 16.85 11.84 -41.19
N ALA A 26 16.82 10.61 -41.72
CA ALA A 26 17.01 10.28 -43.16
C ALA A 26 17.01 8.75 -43.45
N ALA A 27 15.89 8.29 -44.02
CA ALA A 27 15.74 7.41 -45.18
C ALA A 27 16.83 6.36 -45.53
N GLN A 28 16.48 5.06 -45.52
CA GLN A 28 16.16 4.26 -46.72
C GLN A 28 16.13 2.73 -46.50
N THR A 29 15.23 2.11 -47.28
CA THR A 29 15.21 0.71 -47.80
C THR A 29 14.83 -0.47 -46.89
N GLY A 30 13.63 -1.00 -47.15
CA GLY A 30 13.39 -2.40 -47.52
C GLY A 30 13.81 -3.52 -46.56
N GLY A 31 12.82 -4.17 -45.94
CA GLY A 31 13.00 -5.47 -45.30
C GLY A 31 11.73 -5.97 -44.62
N VAL A 32 10.99 -6.85 -45.30
CA VAL A 32 9.94 -7.67 -44.69
C VAL A 32 10.60 -8.62 -43.70
N GLY A 33 10.28 -8.47 -42.41
CA GLY A 33 10.76 -9.34 -41.35
C GLY A 33 10.42 -8.75 -40.00
N GLY A 34 9.29 -9.16 -39.43
CA GLY A 34 8.88 -8.81 -38.08
C GLY A 34 9.91 -9.33 -37.08
N ALA A 35 10.92 -8.52 -36.78
CA ALA A 35 11.76 -8.71 -35.61
C ALA A 35 10.98 -8.15 -34.43
N ASP A 36 10.50 -9.06 -33.57
CA ASP A 36 9.96 -8.74 -32.25
C ASP A 36 11.04 -7.97 -31.48
N VAL A 37 10.90 -6.64 -31.43
CA VAL A 37 11.90 -5.75 -30.84
C VAL A 37 11.88 -5.99 -29.33
N PRO A 38 13.02 -6.23 -28.65
CA PRO A 38 13.07 -6.48 -27.20
C PRO A 38 12.33 -5.44 -26.34
N GLY A 39 12.18 -4.21 -26.83
CA GLY A 39 11.40 -3.15 -26.18
C GLY A 39 9.88 -3.41 -26.15
N ASP A 40 9.32 -4.10 -27.15
CA ASP A 40 7.89 -4.43 -27.20
C ASP A 40 7.55 -5.51 -26.16
N LEU A 41 8.38 -6.55 -26.03
CA LEU A 41 8.21 -7.58 -25.00
C LEU A 41 8.31 -7.00 -23.59
N ALA A 42 9.33 -6.17 -23.31
CA ALA A 42 9.50 -5.56 -22.00
C ALA A 42 8.31 -4.66 -21.64
N ALA A 43 7.79 -3.89 -22.60
CA ALA A 43 6.61 -3.06 -22.41
C ALA A 43 5.34 -3.91 -22.14
N ARG A 44 5.14 -5.02 -22.88
CA ARG A 44 4.03 -5.95 -22.65
C ARG A 44 4.12 -6.64 -21.29
N GLN A 45 5.32 -7.03 -20.86
CA GLN A 45 5.55 -7.59 -19.52
C GLN A 45 5.26 -6.56 -18.42
N ALA A 46 5.70 -5.31 -18.60
CA ALA A 46 5.39 -4.22 -17.68
C ALA A 46 3.87 -3.96 -17.60
N ALA A 47 3.18 -3.97 -18.74
CA ALA A 47 1.72 -3.82 -18.81
C ALA A 47 1.00 -4.99 -18.11
N LEU A 48 1.48 -6.23 -18.28
CA LEU A 48 0.94 -7.39 -17.57
C LEU A 48 1.12 -7.27 -16.06
N VAL A 49 2.30 -6.88 -15.59
CA VAL A 49 2.57 -6.67 -14.16
C VAL A 49 1.71 -5.53 -13.62
N ALA A 50 1.56 -4.43 -14.37
CA ALA A 50 0.68 -3.33 -14.01
C ALA A 50 -0.78 -3.80 -13.90
N ALA A 51 -1.28 -4.61 -14.84
CA ALA A 51 -2.63 -5.17 -14.78
C ALA A 51 -2.84 -6.05 -13.55
N LEU A 52 -1.87 -6.91 -13.22
CA LEU A 52 -1.92 -7.78 -12.05
C LEU A 52 -1.92 -7.00 -10.72
N VAL A 53 -1.16 -5.91 -10.62
CA VAL A 53 -0.91 -5.20 -9.36
C VAL A 53 -1.82 -3.99 -9.16
N ALA A 54 -2.14 -3.27 -10.24
CA ALA A 54 -2.98 -2.07 -10.22
C ALA A 54 -4.44 -2.34 -10.61
N GLY A 55 -4.78 -3.58 -10.97
CA GLY A 55 -6.16 -3.99 -11.25
C GLY A 55 -6.69 -3.56 -12.61
N ALA A 56 -5.80 -3.34 -13.59
CA ALA A 56 -6.22 -3.11 -14.98
C ALA A 56 -6.67 -4.43 -15.65
N ASP A 57 -7.36 -4.29 -16.80
CA ASP A 57 -7.81 -5.44 -17.57
C ASP A 57 -6.63 -6.30 -18.05
N PRO A 58 -6.80 -7.64 -18.08
CA PRO A 58 -5.76 -8.53 -18.57
C PRO A 58 -5.47 -8.24 -20.05
N PRO A 59 -4.19 -8.26 -20.47
CA PRO A 59 -3.84 -8.18 -21.88
C PRO A 59 -4.53 -9.27 -22.71
N PRO A 60 -4.85 -9.02 -23.99
CA PRO A 60 -5.48 -10.02 -24.85
C PRO A 60 -4.62 -11.30 -24.95
N GLY A 61 -5.29 -12.45 -25.00
CA GLY A 61 -4.64 -13.76 -25.10
C GLY A 61 -4.28 -14.43 -23.76
N PHE A 62 -4.51 -13.77 -22.62
CA PHE A 62 -4.36 -14.40 -21.31
C PHE A 62 -5.63 -15.14 -20.88
N ASP A 63 -5.45 -16.30 -20.24
CA ASP A 63 -6.53 -17.02 -19.57
C ASP A 63 -7.05 -16.19 -18.39
N LEU A 64 -8.27 -15.66 -18.53
CA LEU A 64 -8.91 -14.80 -17.54
C LEU A 64 -9.03 -15.45 -16.16
N ARG A 65 -9.21 -16.77 -16.12
CA ARG A 65 -9.40 -17.53 -14.88
C ARG A 65 -8.08 -17.66 -14.13
N ARG A 66 -6.99 -18.00 -14.83
CA ARG A 66 -5.63 -18.06 -14.27
C ARG A 66 -5.15 -16.67 -13.85
N PHE A 67 -5.46 -15.64 -14.65
CA PHE A 67 -5.15 -14.26 -14.31
C PHE A 67 -5.86 -13.81 -13.03
N GLY A 68 -7.16 -14.10 -12.91
CA GLY A 68 -7.95 -13.83 -11.70
C GLY A 68 -7.36 -14.53 -10.47
N ALA A 69 -7.01 -15.81 -10.58
CA ALA A 69 -6.40 -16.57 -9.49
C ALA A 69 -5.04 -15.99 -9.06
N ALA A 70 -4.20 -15.56 -10.02
CA ALA A 70 -2.92 -14.92 -9.72
C ALA A 70 -3.12 -13.58 -8.99
N ARG A 71 -4.06 -12.76 -9.45
CA ARG A 71 -4.42 -11.48 -8.80
C ARG A 71 -4.91 -11.71 -7.37
N GLU A 72 -5.79 -12.68 -7.16
CA GLU A 72 -6.27 -13.02 -5.82
C GLU A 72 -5.13 -13.48 -4.89
N ALA A 73 -4.20 -14.31 -5.39
CA ALA A 73 -3.04 -14.73 -4.62
C ALA A 73 -2.14 -13.55 -4.21
N LEU A 74 -1.94 -12.57 -5.09
CA LEU A 74 -1.20 -11.34 -4.78
C LEU A 74 -1.92 -10.50 -3.72
N LEU A 75 -3.23 -10.34 -3.82
CA LEU A 75 -4.01 -9.60 -2.82
C LEU A 75 -3.98 -10.28 -1.45
N ARG A 76 -4.04 -11.63 -1.41
CA ARG A 76 -3.86 -12.39 -0.17
C ARG A 76 -2.47 -12.21 0.43
N LYS A 77 -1.42 -12.19 -0.40
CA LYS A 77 -0.06 -11.89 0.06
C LYS A 77 0.03 -10.48 0.67
N ARG A 78 -0.60 -9.50 0.02
CA ARG A 78 -0.66 -8.11 0.49
C ARG A 78 -1.42 -8.01 1.83
N ALA A 79 -2.53 -8.74 1.98
CA ALA A 79 -3.25 -8.85 3.25
C ALA A 79 -2.33 -9.37 4.39
N GLY A 80 -1.47 -10.35 4.09
CA GLY A 80 -0.51 -10.87 5.06
C GLY A 80 0.56 -9.84 5.47
N GLU A 81 1.04 -9.01 4.54
CA GLU A 81 2.00 -7.95 4.83
C GLU A 81 1.37 -6.80 5.63
N VAL A 82 0.16 -6.38 5.27
CA VAL A 82 -0.60 -5.37 6.02
C VAL A 82 -0.90 -5.85 7.43
N ALA A 83 -1.26 -7.11 7.64
CA ALA A 83 -1.52 -7.66 8.96
C ALA A 83 -0.30 -7.59 9.90
N ARG A 84 0.92 -7.68 9.36
CA ARG A 84 2.15 -7.50 10.15
C ARG A 84 2.33 -6.05 10.58
N HIS A 85 1.89 -5.11 9.74
CA HIS A 85 1.91 -3.70 10.05
C HIS A 85 0.75 -3.26 10.94
N TRP A 86 -0.40 -3.92 10.86
CA TRP A 86 -1.65 -3.60 11.57
C TRP A 86 -2.23 -4.82 12.30
N PRO A 87 -1.51 -5.34 13.31
CA PRO A 87 -1.85 -6.62 13.95
C PRO A 87 -3.17 -6.58 14.72
N LEU A 88 -3.55 -5.47 15.37
CA LEU A 88 -4.79 -5.42 16.15
C LEU A 88 -6.01 -5.27 15.23
N LEU A 89 -5.85 -4.55 14.11
CA LEU A 89 -6.85 -4.52 13.05
C LEU A 89 -7.10 -5.92 12.46
N ALA A 90 -6.03 -6.63 12.09
CA ALA A 90 -6.15 -7.98 11.52
C ALA A 90 -6.73 -8.97 12.54
N ALA A 91 -6.27 -8.93 13.80
CA ALA A 91 -6.82 -9.77 14.86
C ALA A 91 -8.29 -9.47 15.14
N GLY A 92 -8.70 -8.20 15.12
CA GLY A 92 -10.09 -7.79 15.34
C GLY A 92 -11.05 -8.26 14.25
N LEU A 93 -10.58 -8.38 13.00
CA LEU A 93 -11.36 -8.94 11.90
C LEU A 93 -11.28 -10.49 11.86
N GLY A 94 -10.27 -11.08 12.48
CA GLY A 94 -10.12 -12.53 12.60
C GLY A 94 -10.16 -13.25 11.25
N HIS A 95 -11.04 -14.25 11.13
CA HIS A 95 -11.19 -15.04 9.89
C HIS A 95 -11.68 -14.19 8.70
N ALA A 96 -12.36 -13.07 8.96
CA ALA A 96 -12.84 -12.18 7.91
C ALA A 96 -11.74 -11.26 7.37
N TRP A 97 -10.55 -11.24 7.98
CA TRP A 97 -9.43 -10.37 7.58
C TRP A 97 -9.08 -10.49 6.09
N PRO A 98 -8.75 -11.68 5.55
CA PRO A 98 -8.31 -11.78 4.16
C PRO A 98 -9.41 -11.34 3.18
N ALA A 99 -10.65 -11.77 3.40
CA ALA A 99 -11.76 -11.42 2.52
C ALA A 99 -12.07 -9.92 2.54
N THR A 100 -12.03 -9.29 3.73
CA THR A 100 -12.27 -7.85 3.90
C THR A 100 -11.18 -7.04 3.21
N PHE A 101 -9.92 -7.42 3.44
CA PHE A 101 -8.78 -6.75 2.80
C PHE A 101 -8.81 -6.91 1.28
N VAL A 102 -8.99 -8.13 0.76
CA VAL A 102 -9.01 -8.40 -0.68
C VAL A 102 -10.12 -7.59 -1.38
N ARG A 103 -11.32 -7.54 -0.79
CA ARG A 103 -12.44 -6.75 -1.33
C ARG A 103 -12.11 -5.27 -1.39
N TRP A 104 -11.55 -4.71 -0.32
CA TRP A 104 -11.13 -3.30 -0.27
C TRP A 104 -10.00 -2.99 -1.28
N ALA A 105 -9.03 -3.90 -1.36
CA ALA A 105 -7.82 -3.77 -2.15
C ALA A 105 -8.03 -3.95 -3.66
N ALA A 106 -9.09 -4.66 -4.07
CA ALA A 106 -9.28 -5.06 -5.46
C ALA A 106 -9.24 -3.86 -6.44
N THR A 107 -9.81 -2.73 -6.06
CA THR A 107 -9.90 -1.54 -6.93
C THR A 107 -8.84 -0.48 -6.61
N ARG A 108 -7.80 -0.81 -5.84
CA ARG A 108 -6.85 0.16 -5.30
C ARG A 108 -5.39 -0.28 -5.55
N PRO A 109 -4.54 0.59 -6.13
CA PRO A 109 -3.11 0.33 -6.21
C PRO A 109 -2.52 0.26 -4.80
N THR A 110 -1.46 -0.54 -4.62
CA THR A 110 -0.77 -0.66 -3.34
C THR A 110 -0.01 0.62 -2.99
N ARG A 111 -0.14 1.08 -1.73
CA ARG A 111 0.65 2.20 -1.18
C ARG A 111 1.67 1.73 -0.13
N GLY A 112 1.77 0.40 0.06
CA GLY A 112 2.58 -0.26 1.08
C GLY A 112 1.77 -0.57 2.35
N GLY A 113 2.08 -1.65 3.06
CA GLY A 113 1.17 -2.21 4.06
C GLY A 113 0.83 -1.31 5.23
N LEU A 114 1.75 -0.43 5.62
CA LEU A 114 1.49 0.58 6.63
C LEU A 114 0.39 1.56 6.20
N ARG A 115 0.44 2.04 4.95
CA ARG A 115 -0.52 3.03 4.41
C ARG A 115 -1.85 2.34 4.07
N ASP A 116 -1.79 1.20 3.41
CA ASP A 116 -2.98 0.40 3.07
C ASP A 116 -3.81 0.06 4.30
N GLY A 117 -3.17 -0.39 5.40
CA GLY A 117 -3.89 -0.68 6.64
C GLY A 117 -4.48 0.56 7.31
N TRP A 118 -3.86 1.72 7.14
CA TRP A 118 -4.38 2.99 7.65
C TRP A 118 -5.65 3.41 6.93
N ASP A 119 -5.62 3.36 5.60
CA ASP A 119 -6.76 3.75 4.76
C ASP A 119 -7.93 2.79 4.97
N LEU A 120 -7.67 1.48 5.05
CA LEU A 120 -8.68 0.49 5.43
C LEU A 120 -9.28 0.76 6.82
N ALA A 121 -8.45 1.05 7.83
CA ALA A 121 -8.95 1.34 9.18
C ALA A 121 -9.85 2.58 9.22
N ARG A 122 -9.52 3.62 8.44
CA ARG A 122 -10.34 4.84 8.30
C ARG A 122 -11.66 4.56 7.59
N GLU A 123 -11.64 3.80 6.49
CA GLU A 123 -12.86 3.41 5.78
C GLU A 123 -13.79 2.56 6.67
N LEU A 124 -13.24 1.58 7.39
CA LEU A 124 -14.01 0.77 8.34
C LEU A 124 -14.60 1.63 9.47
N ARG A 125 -13.84 2.60 9.98
CA ARG A 125 -14.36 3.55 10.98
C ARG A 125 -15.52 4.37 10.43
N ALA A 126 -15.40 4.87 9.20
CA ALA A 126 -16.43 5.69 8.56
C ALA A 126 -17.73 4.92 8.32
N GLY A 127 -17.65 3.60 8.15
CA GLY A 127 -18.80 2.69 8.01
C GLY A 127 -19.17 1.92 9.28
N ASP A 128 -18.75 2.38 10.47
CA ASP A 128 -19.02 1.74 11.78
C ASP A 128 -18.60 0.25 11.88
N GLY A 129 -17.68 -0.19 11.02
CA GLY A 129 -17.16 -1.55 10.94
C GLY A 129 -15.76 -1.73 11.53
N LEU A 130 -15.21 -0.72 12.20
CA LEU A 130 -13.88 -0.82 12.83
C LEU A 130 -13.97 -1.71 14.09
N PRO A 131 -13.24 -2.84 14.18
CA PRO A 131 -13.28 -3.68 15.36
C PRO A 131 -12.75 -2.96 16.60
N ALA A 132 -13.32 -3.25 17.77
CA ALA A 132 -12.91 -2.65 19.04
C ALA A 132 -11.39 -2.77 19.31
N LEU A 133 -10.79 -3.92 19.00
CA LEU A 133 -9.34 -4.13 19.13
C LEU A 133 -8.51 -3.15 18.28
N ALA A 134 -9.03 -2.72 17.14
CA ALA A 134 -8.33 -1.85 16.19
C ALA A 134 -8.44 -0.35 16.54
N VAL A 135 -9.42 0.02 17.38
CA VAL A 135 -9.72 1.41 17.74
C VAL A 135 -8.50 2.09 18.38
N GLY A 136 -7.89 1.44 19.37
CA GLY A 136 -6.70 1.96 20.05
C GLY A 136 -5.45 1.99 19.14
N GLU A 137 -5.33 1.04 18.21
CA GLU A 137 -4.23 1.03 17.24
C GLU A 137 -4.31 2.25 16.31
N LEU A 138 -5.49 2.50 15.73
CA LEU A 138 -5.72 3.66 14.86
C LEU A 138 -5.51 4.97 15.61
N ALA A 139 -6.07 5.09 16.82
CA ALA A 139 -5.93 6.29 17.65
C ALA A 139 -4.46 6.61 17.94
N SER A 140 -3.69 5.60 18.34
CA SER A 140 -2.28 5.76 18.68
C SER A 140 -1.46 6.25 17.50
N ARG A 141 -1.73 5.69 16.32
CA ARG A 141 -1.02 6.05 15.09
C ARG A 141 -1.36 7.48 14.65
N GLU A 142 -2.64 7.86 14.66
CA GLU A 142 -3.07 9.23 14.33
C GLU A 142 -2.56 10.28 15.32
N ALA A 143 -2.41 9.91 16.60
CA ALA A 143 -1.78 10.76 17.60
C ALA A 143 -0.28 10.89 17.39
N ALA A 144 0.42 9.84 16.95
CA ALA A 144 1.87 9.87 16.72
C ALA A 144 2.26 10.52 15.38
N HIS A 145 1.47 10.34 14.33
CA HIS A 145 1.83 10.72 12.96
C HIS A 145 0.76 11.57 12.27
N ARG A 146 1.19 12.40 11.33
CA ARG A 146 0.33 13.00 10.33
C ARG A 146 0.39 12.16 9.07
N TYR A 147 -0.78 11.75 8.59
CA TYR A 147 -0.95 11.05 7.33
C TYR A 147 -2.16 11.62 6.60
N ASP A 148 -1.91 12.17 5.42
CA ASP A 148 -2.86 12.85 4.54
C ASP A 148 -3.53 11.91 3.53
N GLY A 149 -3.16 10.62 3.52
CA GLY A 149 -3.64 9.63 2.54
C GLY A 149 -2.74 9.50 1.32
N GLU A 150 -1.81 10.43 1.12
CA GLU A 150 -0.98 10.48 -0.09
C GLU A 150 0.50 10.25 0.22
N GLN A 151 1.05 11.04 1.12
CA GLN A 151 2.46 11.06 1.47
C GLN A 151 2.79 10.05 2.57
N SER A 152 4.07 9.67 2.70
CA SER A 152 4.50 8.81 3.80
C SER A 152 4.16 9.45 5.17
N PRO A 153 3.62 8.68 6.14
CA PRO A 153 3.28 9.20 7.46
C PRO A 153 4.48 9.88 8.12
N ARG A 154 4.29 11.13 8.58
CA ARG A 154 5.35 11.92 9.24
C ARG A 154 5.11 12.02 10.74
N PRO A 155 6.14 11.86 11.59
CA PRO A 155 5.97 11.99 13.04
C PRO A 155 5.53 13.42 13.40
N ARG A 156 4.58 13.53 14.33
CA ARG A 156 4.14 14.81 14.88
C ARG A 156 5.16 15.33 15.90
N ARG A 157 5.49 16.62 15.80
CA ARG A 157 6.38 17.33 16.73
C ARG A 157 5.65 18.07 17.85
N LEU A 158 4.36 18.35 17.66
CA LEU A 158 3.51 19.03 18.62
C LEU A 158 2.60 18.02 19.33
N PRO A 159 2.20 18.28 20.58
CA PRO A 159 1.24 17.45 21.28
C PRO A 159 -0.06 17.28 20.49
N ALA A 160 -0.68 16.11 20.59
CA ALA A 160 -1.93 15.81 19.91
C ALA A 160 -2.81 14.92 20.79
N VAL A 161 -4.12 15.18 20.76
CA VAL A 161 -5.13 14.30 21.35
C VAL A 161 -6.01 13.83 20.20
N VAL A 162 -6.07 12.52 20.01
CA VAL A 162 -6.91 11.89 18.98
C VAL A 162 -7.91 10.99 19.65
N ARG A 163 -9.18 11.09 19.24
CA ARG A 163 -10.25 10.21 19.66
C ARG A 163 -10.74 9.37 18.48
N VAL A 164 -10.76 8.06 18.68
CA VAL A 164 -11.32 7.08 17.76
C VAL A 164 -12.28 6.24 18.57
N GLY A 165 -13.57 6.24 18.22
CA GLY A 165 -14.60 5.57 19.02
C GLY A 165 -14.53 5.96 20.50
N ASP A 166 -14.24 4.97 21.33
CA ASP A 166 -14.08 5.05 22.77
C ASP A 166 -12.62 5.29 23.22
N ALA A 167 -11.63 4.96 22.38
CA ALA A 167 -10.22 5.18 22.68
C ALA A 167 -9.79 6.65 22.49
N VAL A 168 -9.00 7.13 23.45
CA VAL A 168 -8.32 8.43 23.37
C VAL A 168 -6.82 8.21 23.39
N ALA A 169 -6.11 8.65 22.35
CA ALA A 169 -4.66 8.64 22.30
C ALA A 169 -4.11 10.05 22.50
N VAL A 170 -3.19 10.19 23.44
CA VAL A 170 -2.50 11.46 23.73
C VAL A 170 -1.03 11.31 23.37
N GLN A 171 -0.54 12.16 22.47
CA GLN A 171 0.88 12.34 22.19
C GLN A 171 1.40 13.54 22.98
N LEU A 172 2.41 13.30 23.81
CA LEU A 172 3.13 14.35 24.55
C LEU A 172 4.63 13.99 24.58
N ALA A 173 5.49 14.95 24.23
CA ALA A 173 6.95 14.79 24.24
C ALA A 173 7.44 13.51 23.51
N GLY A 174 6.88 13.23 22.33
CA GLY A 174 7.24 12.06 21.51
C GLY A 174 6.70 10.71 22.00
N ARG A 175 5.96 10.69 23.12
CA ARG A 175 5.33 9.47 23.65
C ARG A 175 3.83 9.50 23.41
N VAL A 176 3.27 8.38 22.94
CA VAL A 176 1.82 8.17 22.88
C VAL A 176 1.36 7.38 24.09
N ARG A 177 0.22 7.80 24.66
CA ARG A 177 -0.49 7.12 25.73
C ARG A 177 -1.92 6.89 25.28
N LEU A 178 -2.33 5.62 25.30
CA LEU A 178 -3.74 5.27 25.16
C LEU A 178 -4.41 5.42 26.51
N LEU A 179 -5.36 6.34 26.56
CA LEU A 179 -6.32 6.47 27.63
C LEU A 179 -7.56 5.73 27.13
N GLY A 180 -7.70 4.48 27.58
CA GLY A 180 -8.91 3.72 27.36
C GLY A 180 -10.04 4.30 28.19
N THR A 181 -11.24 4.35 27.63
CA THR A 181 -12.43 4.31 28.48
C THR A 181 -12.55 2.89 29.03
N ARG A 182 -12.51 2.75 30.35
CA ARG A 182 -13.08 1.55 30.98
C ARG A 182 -14.56 1.48 30.60
N ARG A 183 -14.97 0.45 29.86
CA ARG A 183 -16.09 -0.45 30.22
C ARG A 183 -16.22 -1.58 29.21
#